data_AF-A0A1H2RKT4-F1
#
_entry.id   AF-A0A1H2RKT4-F1
#
_cell.length_a   1.000
_cell.length_b   1.000
_cell.length_c   1.000
_cell.angle_alpha   90.00
_cell.angle_beta   90.00
_cell.angle_gamma   90.00
#
_symmetry.space_group_name_H-M   'P 1'
#
loop_
_entity.id
_entity.type
_entity.pdbx_description
1 polymer ?
#
loop_
_entity_poly.entity_id
_entity_poly.type
_entity_poly.pdbx_seq_one_letter_code
_entity_poly.pdbx_strand_id
1 'polypeptide(L)'
;MIYVVQGGDTLERVADRFGSSVARLLEVNVICDPQWILVGQPLLIPDAGIDYQRAGGYPYYVVQYGDTITCLAPRFHQTPAALAASNRLPIAAPLTVGSELLAGFSVPDPARLASEWQQTASSAACDLNSMQQHGIYYIGSFQWETLGEAAVPYLVPLLKHACETVRYYAVMSLGRIATGNATRAALESATQDQTPYVSELAKLALRRAKLVPEVTKRVHLLTADQRLYSEPNGSSTSIPLPAGTEIFSMRWNIPSSTNEEGPRGGLEYYDQVQVRSTGQVGYLGRVGFNDAQMI
;
A
#
# COMPACT_ATOMS: atom_id res chain seq x y z
N MET A 1 7.75 -7.22 18.55
CA MET A 1 7.82 -8.65 18.09
C MET A 1 6.55 -9.09 17.36
N ILE A 2 6.59 -10.08 16.47
CA ILE A 2 5.39 -10.73 15.91
C ILE A 2 5.10 -12.05 16.63
N TYR A 3 3.89 -12.20 17.13
CA TYR A 3 3.36 -13.42 17.74
C TYR A 3 2.31 -14.04 16.83
N VAL A 4 2.43 -15.33 16.53
CA VAL A 4 1.41 -16.07 15.77
C VAL A 4 0.41 -16.67 16.75
N VAL A 5 -0.86 -16.29 16.62
CA VAL A 5 -1.96 -16.77 17.49
C VAL A 5 -2.04 -18.30 17.45
N GLN A 6 -2.10 -18.92 18.62
CA GLN A 6 -2.18 -20.37 18.81
C GLN A 6 -3.59 -20.81 19.22
N GLY A 7 -3.85 -22.11 19.14
CA GLY A 7 -5.12 -22.70 19.58
C GLY A 7 -5.41 -22.40 21.07
N GLY A 8 -6.54 -21.76 21.34
CA GLY A 8 -6.98 -21.40 22.70
C GLY A 8 -6.49 -20.06 23.21
N ASP A 9 -5.75 -19.28 22.40
CA ASP A 9 -5.39 -17.91 22.75
C ASP A 9 -6.62 -17.00 22.79
N THR A 10 -6.58 -16.03 23.70
CA THR A 10 -7.45 -14.85 23.70
C THR A 10 -6.56 -13.60 23.76
N LEU A 11 -7.09 -12.43 23.41
CA LEU A 11 -6.31 -11.19 23.50
C LEU A 11 -5.85 -10.91 24.93
N GLU A 12 -6.65 -11.25 25.94
CA GLU A 12 -6.29 -11.13 27.36
C GLU A 12 -5.06 -11.98 27.68
N ARG A 13 -5.10 -13.28 27.32
CA ARG A 13 -3.98 -14.20 27.58
C ARG A 13 -2.70 -13.77 26.87
N VAL A 14 -2.83 -13.27 25.64
CA VAL A 14 -1.70 -12.75 24.86
C VAL A 14 -1.16 -11.47 25.51
N ALA A 15 -2.03 -10.54 25.92
CA ALA A 15 -1.62 -9.31 26.59
C ALA A 15 -0.87 -9.61 27.90
N ASP A 16 -1.43 -10.46 28.76
CA ASP A 16 -0.83 -10.85 30.03
C ASP A 16 0.53 -11.52 29.85
N ARG A 17 0.63 -12.43 28.87
CA ARG A 17 1.87 -13.15 28.55
C ARG A 17 3.02 -12.20 28.20
N PHE A 18 2.71 -11.10 27.50
CA PHE A 18 3.72 -10.17 27.01
C PHE A 18 3.77 -8.84 27.77
N GLY A 19 3.07 -8.73 28.92
CA GLY A 19 3.03 -7.50 29.71
C GLY A 19 2.46 -6.30 28.93
N SER A 20 1.52 -6.56 28.02
CA SER A 20 0.81 -5.54 27.24
C SER A 20 -0.61 -5.32 27.79
N SER A 21 -1.45 -4.59 27.06
CA SER A 21 -2.88 -4.48 27.36
C SER A 21 -3.70 -4.85 26.13
N VAL A 22 -4.90 -5.39 26.35
CA VAL A 22 -5.85 -5.69 25.25
C VAL A 22 -6.09 -4.44 24.41
N ALA A 23 -6.29 -3.27 25.05
CA ALA A 23 -6.48 -2.01 24.34
C ALA A 23 -5.31 -1.66 23.41
N ARG A 24 -4.07 -1.88 23.86
CA ARG A 24 -2.87 -1.63 23.05
C ARG A 24 -2.74 -2.65 21.92
N LEU A 25 -3.04 -3.93 22.17
CA LEU A 25 -3.04 -4.96 21.12
C LEU A 25 -4.08 -4.65 20.03
N LEU A 26 -5.29 -4.26 20.42
CA LEU A 26 -6.36 -3.85 19.49
C LEU A 26 -5.94 -2.66 18.64
N GLU A 27 -5.34 -1.65 19.26
CA GLU A 27 -4.89 -0.45 18.55
C GLU A 27 -3.77 -0.76 17.54
N VAL A 28 -2.73 -1.44 18.00
CA VAL A 28 -1.51 -1.69 17.20
C VAL A 28 -1.77 -2.69 16.06
N ASN A 29 -2.74 -3.58 16.23
CA ASN A 29 -3.12 -4.57 15.21
C ASN A 29 -4.36 -4.20 14.41
N VAL A 30 -4.98 -3.05 14.69
CA VAL A 30 -6.20 -2.60 14.01
C VAL A 30 -7.31 -3.67 14.08
N ILE A 31 -7.55 -4.21 15.27
CA ILE A 31 -8.60 -5.22 15.48
C ILE A 31 -9.89 -4.53 15.88
N CYS A 32 -10.92 -4.70 15.06
CA CYS A 32 -12.24 -4.12 15.29
C CYS A 32 -13.08 -4.92 16.29
N ASP A 33 -13.07 -6.25 16.16
CA ASP A 33 -13.78 -7.13 17.07
C ASP A 33 -12.79 -7.96 17.91
N PRO A 34 -12.67 -7.70 19.23
CA PRO A 34 -11.73 -8.41 20.10
C PRO A 34 -12.02 -9.91 20.21
N GLN A 35 -13.22 -10.37 19.87
CA GLN A 35 -13.60 -11.78 19.96
C GLN A 35 -13.04 -12.62 18.81
N TRP A 36 -12.51 -11.99 17.76
CA TRP A 36 -12.11 -12.66 16.52
C TRP A 36 -10.62 -12.53 16.26
N ILE A 37 -9.81 -13.16 17.11
CA ILE A 37 -8.43 -13.54 16.74
C ILE A 37 -8.41 -14.97 16.22
N LEU A 38 -7.80 -15.18 15.07
CA LEU A 38 -7.78 -16.48 14.39
C LEU A 38 -6.45 -17.18 14.63
N VAL A 39 -6.48 -18.51 14.82
CA VAL A 39 -5.25 -19.31 14.88
C VAL A 39 -4.44 -19.11 13.61
N GLY A 40 -3.15 -18.84 13.76
CA GLY A 40 -2.24 -18.50 12.66
C GLY A 40 -2.21 -17.00 12.31
N GLN A 41 -3.08 -16.17 12.89
CA GLN A 41 -3.03 -14.72 12.69
C GLN A 41 -1.75 -14.15 13.32
N PRO A 42 -0.93 -13.40 12.55
CA PRO A 42 0.19 -12.67 13.12
C PRO A 42 -0.34 -11.45 13.89
N LEU A 43 0.05 -11.33 15.16
CA LEU A 43 -0.17 -10.17 16.00
C LEU A 43 1.16 -9.48 16.26
N LEU A 44 1.22 -8.19 15.97
CA LEU A 44 2.28 -7.32 16.47
C LEU A 44 2.08 -7.15 17.96
N ILE A 45 3.07 -7.59 18.73
CA ILE A 45 3.18 -7.34 20.15
C ILE A 45 4.10 -6.13 20.31
N PRO A 46 3.58 -4.99 20.77
CA PRO A 46 4.36 -3.78 20.93
C PRO A 46 5.24 -3.88 22.18
N ASP A 47 6.53 -3.60 22.02
CA ASP A 47 7.45 -3.46 23.14
C ASP A 47 7.10 -2.21 23.97
N ALA A 48 7.29 -2.30 25.29
CA ALA A 48 7.02 -1.19 26.19
C ALA A 48 7.92 0.02 25.88
N GLY A 49 7.34 1.21 25.75
CA GLY A 49 8.08 2.45 25.53
C GLY A 49 8.39 2.79 24.06
N ILE A 50 8.04 1.93 23.10
CA ILE A 50 8.12 2.23 21.67
C ILE A 50 6.73 2.67 21.18
N ASP A 51 6.66 3.88 20.62
CA ASP A 51 5.47 4.31 19.89
C ASP A 51 5.48 3.74 18.47
N TYR A 52 4.88 2.57 18.32
CA TYR A 52 4.69 1.96 17.00
C TYR A 52 3.66 2.76 16.22
N GLN A 53 4.00 3.14 14.98
CA GLN A 53 2.95 3.45 14.02
C GLN A 53 2.07 2.21 13.83
N ARG A 54 0.74 2.41 13.72
CA ARG A 54 -0.24 1.32 13.64
C ARG A 54 0.14 0.35 12.51
N ALA A 55 0.45 -0.89 12.86
CA ALA A 55 0.90 -1.88 11.90
C ALA A 55 -0.29 -2.42 11.11
N GLY A 56 -0.22 -2.37 9.78
CA GLY A 56 -1.26 -2.88 8.89
C GLY A 56 -1.96 -1.82 8.04
N GLY A 57 -1.73 -0.51 8.27
CA GLY A 57 -2.69 0.53 7.86
C GLY A 57 -2.25 1.56 6.82
N TYR A 58 -1.09 1.41 6.18
CA TYR A 58 -0.62 2.43 5.23
C TYR A 58 0.27 1.83 4.13
N PRO A 59 0.05 2.15 2.83
CA PRO A 59 -1.05 2.96 2.29
C PRO A 59 -2.39 2.20 2.26
N TYR A 60 -2.35 0.87 2.25
CA TYR A 60 -3.51 -0.01 2.24
C TYR A 60 -3.67 -0.77 3.56
N TYR A 61 -4.89 -1.22 3.80
CA TYR A 61 -5.26 -2.15 4.87
C TYR A 61 -5.97 -3.36 4.26
N VAL A 62 -5.58 -4.57 4.66
CA VAL A 62 -6.25 -5.80 4.25
C VAL A 62 -7.37 -6.10 5.23
N VAL A 63 -8.62 -6.09 4.75
CA VAL A 63 -9.82 -6.33 5.55
C VAL A 63 -9.75 -7.69 6.25
N GLN A 64 -9.95 -7.67 7.56
CA GLN A 64 -10.03 -8.82 8.44
C GLN A 64 -11.49 -9.15 8.78
N TYR A 65 -11.70 -10.29 9.43
CA TYR A 65 -13.03 -10.68 9.90
C TYR A 65 -13.55 -9.69 10.97
N GLY A 66 -14.83 -9.33 10.89
CA GLY A 66 -15.48 -8.40 11.83
C GLY A 66 -15.25 -6.91 11.52
N ASP A 67 -14.46 -6.60 10.49
CA ASP A 67 -14.19 -5.22 10.12
C ASP A 67 -15.41 -4.51 9.54
N THR A 68 -15.56 -3.24 9.92
CA THR A 68 -16.54 -2.32 9.36
C THR A 68 -15.88 -0.98 9.07
N ILE A 69 -16.39 -0.23 8.09
CA ILE A 69 -15.92 1.14 7.81
C ILE A 69 -15.99 2.01 9.08
N THR A 70 -17.07 1.90 9.84
CA THR A 70 -17.28 2.68 11.07
C THR A 70 -16.19 2.43 12.11
N CYS A 71 -15.74 1.19 12.26
CA CYS A 71 -14.67 0.86 13.19
C CYS A 71 -13.28 1.22 12.63
N LEU A 72 -13.02 0.93 11.34
CA LEU A 72 -11.71 1.13 10.74
C LEU A 72 -11.35 2.61 10.53
N ALA A 73 -12.31 3.45 10.15
CA ALA A 73 -12.06 4.86 9.85
C ALA A 73 -11.27 5.62 10.93
N PRO A 74 -11.66 5.62 12.23
CA PRO A 74 -10.88 6.30 13.26
C PRO A 74 -9.48 5.70 13.47
N ARG A 75 -9.26 4.43 13.12
CA ARG A 75 -7.93 3.78 13.19
C ARG A 75 -6.96 4.34 12.16
N PHE A 76 -7.45 4.93 11.08
CA PHE A 76 -6.65 5.56 10.03
C PHE A 76 -6.81 7.08 9.98
N HIS A 77 -7.29 7.69 11.07
CA HIS A 77 -7.52 9.13 11.16
C HIS A 77 -8.50 9.65 10.08
N GLN A 78 -9.48 8.82 9.72
CA GLN A 78 -10.53 9.12 8.75
C GLN A 78 -11.90 9.19 9.43
N THR A 79 -12.86 9.85 8.77
CA THR A 79 -14.28 9.66 9.09
C THR A 79 -14.84 8.46 8.31
N PRO A 80 -15.91 7.79 8.78
CA PRO A 80 -16.54 6.72 8.03
C PRO A 80 -16.91 7.12 6.59
N ALA A 81 -17.42 8.34 6.41
CA ALA A 81 -17.74 8.88 5.08
C ALA A 81 -16.50 9.06 4.20
N ALA A 82 -15.40 9.57 4.75
CA ALA A 82 -14.17 9.76 3.99
C ALA A 82 -13.52 8.43 3.59
N LEU A 83 -13.40 7.48 4.52
CA LEU A 83 -12.84 6.15 4.21
C LEU A 83 -13.70 5.41 3.18
N ALA A 84 -15.03 5.46 3.31
CA ALA A 84 -15.95 4.88 2.35
C ALA A 84 -15.80 5.51 0.96
N ALA A 85 -15.75 6.85 0.89
CA ALA A 85 -15.59 7.60 -0.36
C ALA A 85 -14.26 7.26 -1.06
N SER A 86 -13.15 7.22 -0.33
CA SER A 86 -11.82 6.88 -0.87
C SER A 86 -11.75 5.48 -1.46
N ASN A 87 -12.63 4.59 -1.02
CA ASN A 87 -12.72 3.22 -1.49
C ASN A 87 -13.91 2.98 -2.42
N ARG A 88 -14.68 4.02 -2.76
CA ARG A 88 -15.89 3.95 -3.60
C ARG A 88 -16.91 2.93 -3.06
N LEU A 89 -17.04 2.87 -1.74
CA LEU A 89 -17.97 1.98 -1.03
C LEU A 89 -19.10 2.80 -0.38
N PRO A 90 -20.31 2.23 -0.27
CA PRO A 90 -21.31 2.74 0.68
C PRO A 90 -20.81 2.64 2.13
N ILE A 91 -21.15 3.61 2.99
CA ILE A 91 -20.71 3.63 4.41
C ILE A 91 -21.12 2.36 5.16
N ALA A 92 -22.32 1.85 4.90
CA ALA A 92 -22.86 0.65 5.54
C ALA A 92 -22.56 -0.65 4.76
N ALA A 93 -21.67 -0.60 3.75
CA ALA A 93 -21.36 -1.79 2.97
C ALA A 93 -20.62 -2.82 3.83
N PRO A 94 -21.00 -4.11 3.75
CA PRO A 94 -20.18 -5.17 4.32
C PRO A 94 -18.82 -5.19 3.61
N LEU A 95 -17.76 -5.26 4.40
CA LEU A 95 -16.40 -5.36 3.86
C LEU A 95 -16.09 -6.82 3.52
N THR A 96 -15.51 -7.04 2.35
CA THR A 96 -15.10 -8.39 1.94
C THR A 96 -13.76 -8.72 2.58
N VAL A 97 -13.72 -9.76 3.42
CA VAL A 97 -12.47 -10.23 4.05
C VAL A 97 -11.43 -10.52 2.98
N GLY A 98 -10.21 -10.03 3.22
CA GLY A 98 -9.09 -10.17 2.31
C GLY A 98 -9.09 -9.20 1.13
N SER A 99 -10.06 -8.29 1.02
CA SER A 99 -9.96 -7.14 0.11
C SER A 99 -9.03 -6.07 0.68
N GLU A 100 -8.50 -5.20 -0.18
CA GLU A 100 -7.68 -4.06 0.25
C GLU A 100 -8.49 -2.77 0.25
N LEU A 101 -8.36 -2.03 1.35
CA LEU A 101 -8.86 -0.68 1.51
C LEU A 101 -7.69 0.29 1.47
N LEU A 102 -7.82 1.36 0.69
CA LEU A 102 -6.96 2.52 0.77
C LEU A 102 -7.30 3.27 2.07
N ALA A 103 -6.38 3.22 3.02
CA ALA A 103 -6.65 3.56 4.42
C ALA A 103 -6.32 5.01 4.78
N GLY A 104 -5.23 5.54 4.21
CA GLY A 104 -4.64 6.82 4.64
C GLY A 104 -4.91 8.03 3.76
N PHE A 105 -5.88 7.97 2.84
CA PHE A 105 -6.06 9.00 1.81
C PHE A 105 -7.51 9.44 1.71
N SER A 106 -7.71 10.73 1.46
CA SER A 106 -9.02 11.34 1.21
C SER A 106 -9.19 11.66 -0.27
N VAL A 107 -10.43 11.63 -0.76
CA VAL A 107 -10.75 12.01 -2.15
C VAL A 107 -10.38 13.48 -2.40
N PRO A 108 -9.46 13.79 -3.32
CA PRO A 108 -9.05 15.16 -3.61
C PRO A 108 -10.00 15.83 -4.61
N ASP A 109 -9.84 17.15 -4.80
CA ASP A 109 -10.32 17.82 -6.02
C ASP A 109 -9.37 17.45 -7.18
N PRO A 110 -9.86 16.78 -8.24
CA PRO A 110 -9.01 16.30 -9.33
C PRO A 110 -8.39 17.45 -10.15
N ALA A 111 -9.09 18.57 -10.33
CA ALA A 111 -8.56 19.70 -11.08
C ALA A 111 -7.43 20.38 -10.30
N ARG A 112 -7.59 20.51 -8.98
CA ARG A 112 -6.55 21.04 -8.10
C ARG A 112 -5.31 20.13 -8.08
N LEU A 113 -5.49 18.82 -7.92
CA LEU A 113 -4.38 17.86 -7.89
C LEU A 113 -3.61 17.83 -9.22
N ALA A 114 -4.33 17.86 -10.36
CA ALA A 114 -3.69 17.96 -11.68
C ALA A 114 -2.88 19.26 -11.83
N SER A 115 -3.46 20.38 -11.40
CA SER A 115 -2.79 21.69 -11.47
C SER A 115 -1.52 21.73 -10.63
N GLU A 116 -1.56 21.17 -9.41
CA GLU A 116 -0.38 21.04 -8.54
C GLU A 116 0.73 20.21 -9.19
N TRP A 117 0.38 19.08 -9.80
CA TRP A 117 1.36 18.22 -10.50
C TRP A 117 2.01 18.91 -11.70
N GLN A 118 1.25 19.70 -12.46
CA GLN A 118 1.76 20.49 -13.58
C GLN A 118 2.68 21.62 -13.13
N GLN A 119 2.30 22.35 -12.08
CA GLN A 119 3.03 23.52 -11.61
C GLN A 119 4.34 23.16 -10.88
N THR A 120 4.36 22.01 -10.20
CA THR A 120 5.52 21.57 -9.42
C THR A 120 6.71 21.22 -10.33
N ALA A 121 6.47 20.58 -11.48
CA ALA A 121 7.50 20.27 -12.47
C ALA A 121 7.55 21.34 -13.57
N SER A 122 7.81 22.58 -13.18
CA SER A 122 7.77 23.73 -14.10
C SER A 122 8.91 23.76 -15.13
N SER A 123 9.99 22.99 -14.94
CA SER A 123 11.08 22.84 -15.91
C SER A 123 11.01 21.50 -16.66
N ALA A 124 11.39 21.50 -17.94
CA ALA A 124 11.55 20.28 -18.72
C ALA A 124 12.67 19.37 -18.21
N ALA A 125 13.58 19.90 -17.38
CA ALA A 125 14.69 19.17 -16.78
C ALA A 125 14.30 18.33 -15.55
N CYS A 126 13.02 18.35 -15.14
CA CYS A 126 12.55 17.63 -13.95
C CYS A 126 13.34 17.98 -12.68
N ASP A 127 13.56 19.26 -12.39
CA ASP A 127 14.31 19.71 -11.21
C ASP A 127 13.52 19.52 -9.90
N LEU A 128 13.17 18.27 -9.58
CA LEU A 128 12.37 17.86 -8.44
C LEU A 128 13.26 17.25 -7.36
N ASN A 129 13.21 17.83 -6.16
CA ASN A 129 13.87 17.21 -5.01
C ASN A 129 13.10 15.98 -4.51
N SER A 130 13.75 15.16 -3.69
CA SER A 130 13.18 13.90 -3.19
C SER A 130 11.90 14.08 -2.37
N MET A 131 11.76 15.20 -1.65
CA MET A 131 10.53 15.51 -0.91
C MET A 131 9.36 15.84 -1.84
N GLN A 132 9.60 16.54 -2.95
CA GLN A 132 8.58 16.80 -3.97
C GLN A 132 8.19 15.50 -4.67
N GLN A 133 9.17 14.69 -5.08
CA GLN A 133 8.92 13.40 -5.72
C GLN A 133 8.05 12.50 -4.83
N HIS A 134 8.42 12.36 -3.55
CA HIS A 134 7.65 11.55 -2.62
C HIS A 134 6.31 12.22 -2.26
N GLY A 135 6.35 13.41 -1.68
CA GLY A 135 5.18 14.06 -1.05
C GLY A 135 4.11 14.53 -2.03
N ILE A 136 4.47 14.89 -3.27
CA ILE A 136 3.51 15.36 -4.28
C ILE A 136 3.11 14.21 -5.20
N TYR A 137 4.09 13.47 -5.73
CA TYR A 137 3.82 12.51 -6.81
C TYR A 137 3.60 11.07 -6.32
N TYR A 138 4.46 10.53 -5.46
CA TYR A 138 4.26 9.19 -4.90
C TYR A 138 3.05 9.10 -3.97
N ILE A 139 2.88 10.08 -3.07
CA ILE A 139 1.69 10.21 -2.23
C ILE A 139 0.46 10.56 -3.08
N GLY A 140 0.59 11.49 -4.02
CA GLY A 140 -0.53 11.90 -4.89
C GLY A 140 -1.04 10.77 -5.80
N SER A 141 -0.21 9.78 -6.15
CA SER A 141 -0.68 8.63 -6.93
C SER A 141 -1.65 7.72 -6.17
N PHE A 142 -1.64 7.71 -4.83
CA PHE A 142 -2.71 7.11 -4.03
C PHE A 142 -3.96 7.99 -4.00
N GLN A 143 -3.80 9.32 -3.97
CA GLN A 143 -4.95 10.23 -4.05
C GLN A 143 -5.69 10.08 -5.39
N TRP A 144 -4.96 9.93 -6.51
CA TRP A 144 -5.56 9.60 -7.80
C TRP A 144 -6.33 8.27 -7.79
N GLU A 145 -5.84 7.26 -7.06
CA GLU A 145 -6.51 5.97 -6.95
C GLU A 145 -7.90 6.08 -6.28
N THR A 146 -8.06 7.00 -5.32
CA THR A 146 -9.34 7.27 -4.65
C THR A 146 -10.45 7.63 -5.66
N LEU A 147 -10.08 8.35 -6.73
CA LEU A 147 -10.99 8.83 -7.77
C LEU A 147 -11.34 7.74 -8.80
N GLY A 148 -10.51 6.69 -8.91
CA GLY A 148 -10.71 5.62 -9.89
C GLY A 148 -10.69 6.14 -11.34
N GLU A 149 -11.60 5.63 -12.18
CA GLU A 149 -11.72 6.04 -13.60
C GLU A 149 -12.00 7.54 -13.79
N ALA A 150 -12.56 8.23 -12.78
CA ALA A 150 -12.76 9.68 -12.86
C ALA A 150 -11.45 10.48 -12.89
N ALA A 151 -10.32 9.87 -12.51
CA ALA A 151 -8.99 10.48 -12.61
C ALA A 151 -8.44 10.49 -14.04
N VAL A 152 -8.88 9.58 -14.92
CA VAL A 152 -8.24 9.34 -16.23
C VAL A 152 -8.23 10.59 -17.12
N PRO A 153 -9.30 11.41 -17.22
CA PRO A 153 -9.26 12.67 -17.99
C PRO A 153 -8.20 13.66 -17.52
N TYR A 154 -7.75 13.58 -16.27
CA TYR A 154 -6.73 14.44 -15.68
C TYR A 154 -5.33 13.84 -15.78
N LEU A 155 -5.23 12.51 -15.69
CA LEU A 155 -3.95 11.77 -15.80
C LEU A 155 -3.45 11.66 -17.25
N VAL A 156 -4.34 11.52 -18.24
CA VAL A 156 -3.94 11.39 -19.66
C VAL A 156 -3.17 12.61 -20.18
N PRO A 157 -3.56 13.87 -19.86
CA PRO A 157 -2.72 15.03 -20.18
C PRO A 157 -1.32 14.97 -19.52
N LEU A 158 -1.22 14.47 -18.29
CA LEU A 158 0.05 14.36 -17.56
C LEU A 158 0.99 13.32 -18.17
N LEU A 159 0.47 12.29 -18.87
CA LEU A 159 1.27 11.35 -19.67
C LEU A 159 2.00 12.01 -20.85
N LYS A 160 1.67 13.26 -21.19
CA LYS A 160 2.35 14.03 -22.25
C LYS A 160 3.26 15.12 -21.69
N HIS A 161 3.45 15.15 -20.37
CA HIS A 161 4.22 16.19 -19.72
C HIS A 161 5.70 16.13 -20.10
N ALA A 162 6.35 17.29 -20.25
CA ALA A 162 7.76 17.37 -20.64
C ALA A 162 8.66 16.63 -19.63
N CYS A 163 8.42 16.85 -18.33
CA CYS A 163 9.11 16.14 -17.27
C CYS A 163 8.68 14.66 -17.19
N GLU A 164 9.63 13.75 -17.37
CA GLU A 164 9.44 12.30 -17.30
C GLU A 164 9.04 11.78 -15.92
N THR A 165 9.40 12.46 -14.82
CA THR A 165 8.94 12.10 -13.47
C THR A 165 7.43 12.27 -13.33
N VAL A 166 6.85 13.32 -13.92
CA VAL A 166 5.39 13.51 -13.94
C VAL A 166 4.72 12.38 -14.72
N ARG A 167 5.28 12.01 -15.88
CA ARG A 167 4.79 10.89 -16.70
C ARG A 167 4.87 9.57 -15.93
N TYR A 168 5.99 9.30 -15.28
CA TYR A 168 6.21 8.11 -14.45
C TYR A 168 5.13 7.97 -13.36
N TYR A 169 4.88 9.02 -12.59
CA TYR A 169 3.87 8.95 -11.53
C TYR A 169 2.43 9.00 -12.06
N ALA A 170 2.18 9.57 -13.24
CA ALA A 170 0.90 9.44 -13.91
C ALA A 170 0.63 7.98 -14.32
N VAL A 171 1.64 7.27 -14.85
CA VAL A 171 1.59 5.82 -15.10
C VAL A 171 1.37 5.05 -13.80
N MET A 172 2.12 5.36 -12.73
CA MET A 172 1.94 4.76 -11.41
C MET A 172 0.49 4.89 -10.92
N SER A 173 -0.10 6.08 -11.08
CA SER A 173 -1.47 6.38 -10.66
C SER A 173 -2.49 5.55 -11.43
N LEU A 174 -2.35 5.48 -12.77
CA LEU A 174 -3.19 4.63 -13.62
C LEU A 174 -3.03 3.14 -13.28
N GLY A 175 -1.80 2.71 -13.02
CA GLY A 175 -1.52 1.33 -12.61
C GLY A 175 -2.09 0.99 -11.23
N ARG A 176 -2.18 1.92 -10.29
CA ARG A 176 -2.88 1.74 -9.00
C ARG A 176 -4.40 1.69 -9.17
N ILE A 177 -4.96 2.56 -10.03
CA ILE A 177 -6.37 2.54 -10.39
C ILE A 177 -6.74 1.16 -10.96
N ALA A 178 -5.97 0.64 -11.93
CA ALA A 178 -6.03 -0.69 -12.55
C ALA A 178 -7.40 -1.21 -13.03
N THR A 179 -8.45 -0.40 -12.96
CA THR A 179 -9.81 -0.81 -13.28
C THR A 179 -10.35 0.03 -14.42
N GLY A 180 -10.98 -0.63 -15.40
CA GLY A 180 -11.74 0.02 -16.48
C GLY A 180 -10.99 0.16 -17.82
N ASN A 181 -11.72 0.57 -18.85
CA ASN A 181 -11.23 0.56 -20.24
C ASN A 181 -10.34 1.77 -20.53
N ALA A 182 -10.70 2.95 -20.01
CA ALA A 182 -9.93 4.17 -20.29
C ALA A 182 -8.56 4.12 -19.58
N THR A 183 -8.50 3.57 -18.37
CA THR A 183 -7.23 3.27 -17.68
C THR A 183 -6.34 2.35 -18.51
N ARG A 184 -6.88 1.23 -19.01
CA ARG A 184 -6.11 0.28 -19.83
C ARG A 184 -5.63 0.89 -21.15
N ALA A 185 -6.47 1.66 -21.83
CA ALA A 185 -6.09 2.34 -23.07
C ALA A 185 -4.99 3.40 -22.84
N ALA A 186 -5.08 4.16 -21.74
CA ALA A 186 -4.05 5.13 -21.37
C ALA A 186 -2.71 4.45 -21.07
N LEU A 187 -2.73 3.34 -20.31
CA LEU A 187 -1.54 2.55 -20.01
C LEU A 187 -0.93 1.92 -21.27
N GLU A 188 -1.76 1.41 -22.19
CA GLU A 188 -1.31 0.86 -23.47
C GLU A 188 -0.58 1.91 -24.31
N SER A 189 -1.13 3.12 -24.40
CA SER A 189 -0.42 4.25 -25.04
C SER A 189 0.90 4.59 -24.34
N ALA A 190 0.94 4.55 -23.01
CA ALA A 190 2.14 4.87 -22.23
C ALA A 190 3.27 3.83 -22.37
N THR A 191 2.97 2.61 -22.84
CA THR A 191 4.03 1.62 -23.16
C THR A 191 4.97 2.07 -24.28
N GLN A 192 4.58 3.10 -25.04
CA GLN A 192 5.36 3.69 -26.12
C GLN A 192 6.11 4.97 -25.69
N ASP A 193 6.17 5.28 -24.39
CA ASP A 193 6.95 6.42 -23.89
C ASP A 193 8.43 6.28 -24.30
N GLN A 194 9.06 7.40 -24.67
CA GLN A 194 10.44 7.41 -25.14
C GLN A 194 11.44 7.18 -24.00
N THR A 195 11.04 7.45 -22.75
CA THR A 195 11.88 7.24 -21.57
C THR A 195 11.74 5.78 -21.11
N PRO A 196 12.82 4.96 -21.14
CA PRO A 196 12.72 3.51 -20.93
C PRO A 196 12.02 3.12 -19.63
N TYR A 197 12.39 3.72 -18.50
CA TYR A 197 11.79 3.36 -17.20
C TYR A 197 10.31 3.76 -17.07
N VAL A 198 9.85 4.80 -17.79
CA VAL A 198 8.42 5.15 -17.86
C VAL A 198 7.67 4.08 -18.67
N SER A 199 8.22 3.69 -19.82
CA SER A 199 7.64 2.65 -20.68
C SER A 199 7.60 1.28 -19.99
N GLU A 200 8.63 0.92 -19.21
CA GLU A 200 8.68 -0.34 -18.45
C GLU A 200 7.65 -0.34 -17.31
N LEU A 201 7.53 0.76 -16.56
CA LEU A 201 6.46 0.88 -15.56
C LEU A 201 5.07 0.77 -16.23
N ALA A 202 4.88 1.36 -17.40
CA ALA A 202 3.61 1.29 -18.12
C ALA A 202 3.26 -0.15 -18.54
N LYS A 203 4.26 -0.96 -18.92
CA LYS A 203 4.06 -2.39 -19.20
C LYS A 203 3.63 -3.16 -17.95
N LEU A 204 4.27 -2.90 -16.81
CA LEU A 204 3.89 -3.51 -15.52
C LEU A 204 2.48 -3.08 -15.09
N ALA A 205 2.18 -1.79 -15.16
CA ALA A 205 0.87 -1.22 -14.85
C ALA A 205 -0.24 -1.81 -15.75
N LEU A 206 0.01 -1.92 -17.05
CA LEU A 206 -0.94 -2.51 -18.00
C LEU A 206 -1.17 -3.99 -17.71
N ARG A 207 -0.10 -4.74 -17.38
CA ARG A 207 -0.20 -6.14 -16.96
C ARG A 207 -1.05 -6.26 -15.70
N ARG A 208 -0.84 -5.40 -14.69
CA ARG A 208 -1.70 -5.37 -13.50
C ARG A 208 -3.16 -5.12 -13.85
N ALA A 209 -3.43 -4.10 -14.67
CA ALA A 209 -4.79 -3.74 -15.05
C ALA A 209 -5.53 -4.84 -15.82
N LYS A 210 -4.78 -5.76 -16.48
CA LYS A 210 -5.33 -6.98 -17.09
C LYS A 210 -5.58 -8.09 -16.06
N LEU A 211 -4.74 -8.21 -15.03
CA LEU A 211 -4.89 -9.21 -13.96
C LEU A 211 -6.00 -8.89 -12.96
N VAL A 212 -6.22 -7.62 -12.64
CA VAL A 212 -7.18 -7.21 -11.58
C VAL A 212 -8.59 -7.77 -11.79
N PRO A 213 -9.19 -7.74 -12.99
CA PRO A 213 -10.49 -8.35 -13.25
C PRO A 213 -10.53 -9.89 -13.13
N GLU A 214 -9.38 -10.55 -13.34
CA GLU A 214 -9.26 -12.01 -13.29
C GLU A 214 -9.01 -12.54 -11.88
N VAL A 215 -8.46 -11.69 -11.00
CA VAL A 215 -7.95 -12.09 -9.69
C VAL A 215 -8.62 -11.27 -8.59
N THR A 216 -8.11 -10.07 -8.34
CA THR A 216 -8.64 -9.06 -7.41
C THR A 216 -7.75 -7.83 -7.50
N LYS A 217 -8.23 -6.68 -7.01
CA LYS A 217 -7.40 -5.46 -6.89
C LYS A 217 -6.18 -5.65 -5.96
N ARG A 218 -6.18 -6.68 -5.12
CA ARG A 218 -5.09 -7.01 -4.19
C ARG A 218 -3.84 -7.62 -4.84
N VAL A 219 -3.89 -7.95 -6.14
CA VAL A 219 -2.69 -8.35 -6.86
C VAL A 219 -1.84 -7.10 -7.14
N HIS A 220 -0.55 -7.18 -6.83
CA HIS A 220 0.44 -6.13 -7.13
C HIS A 220 1.58 -6.72 -7.95
N LEU A 221 2.28 -5.86 -8.68
CA LEU A 221 3.56 -6.22 -9.32
C LEU A 221 4.69 -5.43 -8.69
N LEU A 222 5.82 -6.10 -8.45
CA LEU A 222 7.04 -5.40 -8.03
C LEU A 222 7.52 -4.45 -9.12
N THR A 223 7.85 -3.21 -8.77
CA THR A 223 8.35 -2.20 -9.72
C THR A 223 9.87 -2.21 -9.85
N ALA A 224 10.55 -2.92 -8.97
CA ALA A 224 12.00 -3.09 -8.94
C ALA A 224 12.35 -4.50 -8.43
N ASP A 225 13.60 -4.90 -8.61
CA ASP A 225 14.12 -6.10 -7.95
C ASP A 225 14.09 -5.91 -6.43
N GLN A 226 13.65 -6.93 -5.71
CA GLN A 226 13.50 -6.94 -4.27
C GLN A 226 14.04 -8.25 -3.69
N ARG A 227 13.97 -8.36 -2.35
CA ARG A 227 14.27 -9.60 -1.64
C ARG A 227 13.06 -9.98 -0.79
N LEU A 228 12.68 -11.26 -0.84
CA LEU A 228 11.67 -11.82 0.05
C LEU A 228 12.36 -12.38 1.28
N TYR A 229 12.26 -11.64 2.38
CA TYR A 229 12.80 -12.02 3.68
C TYR A 229 11.89 -13.01 4.40
N SER A 230 12.46 -13.95 5.15
CA SER A 230 11.70 -14.92 5.95
C SER A 230 11.06 -14.28 7.19
N GLU A 231 11.64 -13.18 7.67
CA GLU A 231 11.18 -12.37 8.81
C GLU A 231 11.24 -10.88 8.44
N PRO A 232 10.51 -9.98 9.13
CA PRO A 232 10.63 -8.53 8.93
C PRO A 232 11.94 -8.02 9.55
N ASN A 233 13.05 -8.45 8.97
CA ASN A 233 14.41 -8.22 9.43
C ASN A 233 15.36 -8.34 8.24
N GLY A 234 16.13 -7.29 7.96
CA GLY A 234 16.99 -7.19 6.78
C GLY A 234 18.17 -8.18 6.80
N SER A 235 18.47 -8.73 7.98
CA SER A 235 19.49 -9.76 8.18
C SER A 235 18.95 -11.20 8.12
N SER A 236 17.64 -11.37 7.98
CA SER A 236 17.04 -12.70 7.88
C SER A 236 17.32 -13.37 6.53
N THR A 237 17.11 -14.70 6.46
CA THR A 237 17.27 -15.42 5.19
C THR A 237 16.31 -14.87 4.14
N SER A 238 16.79 -14.73 2.91
CA SER A 238 15.99 -14.13 1.85
C SER A 238 16.31 -14.71 0.48
N ILE A 239 15.32 -14.67 -0.41
CA ILE A 239 15.46 -15.03 -1.82
C ILE A 239 15.29 -13.78 -2.70
N PRO A 240 15.97 -13.70 -3.86
CA PRO A 240 15.74 -12.62 -4.80
C PRO A 240 14.34 -12.72 -5.42
N LEU A 241 13.66 -11.59 -5.56
CA LEU A 241 12.43 -11.44 -6.33
C LEU A 241 12.65 -10.40 -7.43
N PRO A 242 12.60 -10.78 -8.72
CA PRO A 242 12.78 -9.82 -9.80
C PRO A 242 11.58 -8.87 -9.94
N ALA A 243 11.82 -7.69 -10.53
CA ALA A 243 10.77 -6.78 -10.96
C ALA A 243 9.70 -7.50 -11.81
N GLY A 244 8.43 -7.12 -11.65
CA GLY A 244 7.31 -7.77 -12.31
C GLY A 244 6.87 -9.10 -11.69
N THR A 245 7.43 -9.50 -10.55
CA THR A 245 6.88 -10.60 -9.74
C THR A 245 5.48 -10.21 -9.26
N GLU A 246 4.50 -11.11 -9.44
CA GLU A 246 3.14 -10.95 -8.97
C GLU A 246 3.03 -11.40 -7.51
N ILE A 247 2.50 -10.52 -6.67
CA ILE A 247 2.32 -10.78 -5.25
C ILE A 247 0.91 -10.43 -4.80
N PHE A 248 0.49 -11.02 -3.69
CA PHE A 248 -0.62 -10.54 -2.88
C PHE A 248 -0.08 -9.96 -1.60
N SER A 249 -0.45 -8.73 -1.27
CA SER A 249 -0.08 -8.14 0.02
C SER A 249 -0.91 -8.76 1.13
N MET A 250 -0.28 -9.35 2.13
CA MET A 250 -0.92 -10.02 3.25
C MET A 250 -1.19 -9.06 4.40
N ARG A 251 -0.22 -8.20 4.70
CA ARG A 251 -0.33 -7.15 5.71
C ARG A 251 0.73 -6.08 5.47
N TRP A 252 0.33 -4.83 5.53
CA TRP A 252 1.19 -3.68 5.22
C TRP A 252 1.88 -3.11 6.46
N ASN A 253 2.99 -2.41 6.27
CA ASN A 253 3.60 -1.54 7.28
C ASN A 253 3.88 -2.23 8.62
N ILE A 254 4.51 -3.39 8.56
CA ILE A 254 4.91 -4.20 9.71
C ILE A 254 6.27 -3.72 10.20
N PRO A 255 6.42 -3.27 11.45
CA PRO A 255 7.71 -2.84 11.96
C PRO A 255 8.72 -3.99 12.01
N SER A 256 10.00 -3.65 11.87
CA SER A 256 11.10 -4.59 12.03
C SER A 256 11.04 -5.32 13.37
N SER A 257 11.35 -6.62 13.36
CA SER A 257 11.43 -7.42 14.59
C SER A 257 12.72 -7.20 15.39
N THR A 258 13.71 -6.50 14.82
CA THR A 258 15.03 -6.27 15.43
C THR A 258 15.26 -4.80 15.80
N ASN A 259 14.26 -3.94 15.63
CA ASN A 259 14.38 -2.49 15.80
C ASN A 259 15.49 -1.87 14.94
N GLU A 260 15.75 -2.45 13.76
CA GLU A 260 16.74 -1.89 12.83
C GLU A 260 16.29 -0.52 12.29
N GLU A 261 17.28 0.31 11.98
CA GLU A 261 17.03 1.66 11.49
C GLU A 261 16.59 1.62 10.02
N GLY A 262 15.45 2.25 9.74
CA GLY A 262 14.90 2.36 8.39
C GLY A 262 15.53 3.50 7.56
N PRO A 263 15.16 3.62 6.28
CA PRO A 263 15.82 4.51 5.31
C PRO A 263 15.68 6.02 5.62
N ARG A 264 14.76 6.41 6.53
CA ARG A 264 14.59 7.79 6.98
C ARG A 264 15.07 8.04 8.42
N GLY A 265 15.74 7.07 9.02
CA GLY A 265 15.91 7.01 10.46
C GLY A 265 14.63 6.58 11.18
N GLY A 266 14.78 6.13 12.43
CA GLY A 266 13.72 5.44 13.15
C GLY A 266 13.53 4.00 12.67
N LEU A 267 12.41 3.37 13.02
CA LEU A 267 12.17 1.95 12.79
C LEU A 267 11.98 1.60 11.30
N GLU A 268 12.62 0.52 10.81
CA GLU A 268 12.34 -0.07 9.49
C GLU A 268 10.97 -0.75 9.44
N TYR A 269 10.33 -0.76 8.27
CA TYR A 269 9.03 -1.37 8.02
C TYR A 269 9.03 -2.30 6.80
N TYR A 270 8.24 -3.35 6.92
CA TYR A 270 8.10 -4.39 5.93
C TYR A 270 6.65 -4.57 5.51
N ASP A 271 6.44 -5.07 4.31
CA ASP A 271 5.14 -5.55 3.84
C ASP A 271 5.17 -7.08 3.76
N GLN A 272 4.29 -7.75 4.50
CA GLN A 272 4.14 -9.20 4.37
C GLN A 272 3.39 -9.48 3.08
N VAL A 273 3.94 -10.34 2.24
CA VAL A 273 3.38 -10.68 0.92
C VAL A 273 3.38 -12.17 0.69
N GLN A 274 2.54 -12.63 -0.22
CA GLN A 274 2.57 -13.97 -0.79
C GLN A 274 2.90 -13.88 -2.29
N VAL A 275 3.91 -14.61 -2.76
CA VAL A 275 4.22 -14.72 -4.18
C VAL A 275 3.15 -15.56 -4.86
N ARG A 276 2.50 -15.01 -5.90
CA ARG A 276 1.32 -15.64 -6.51
C ARG A 276 1.64 -17.00 -7.15
N SER A 277 2.77 -17.11 -7.83
CA SER A 277 3.14 -18.31 -8.59
C SER A 277 3.61 -19.49 -7.71
N THR A 278 4.21 -19.21 -6.55
CA THR A 278 4.79 -20.24 -5.68
C THR A 278 4.01 -20.45 -4.38
N GLY A 279 3.15 -19.49 -4.00
CA GLY A 279 2.46 -19.46 -2.71
C GLY A 279 3.38 -19.11 -1.54
N GLN A 280 4.67 -18.82 -1.77
CA GLN A 280 5.64 -18.51 -0.72
C GLN A 280 5.30 -17.20 -0.04
N VAL A 281 5.28 -17.19 1.29
CA VAL A 281 5.03 -16.01 2.13
C VAL A 281 6.35 -15.50 2.68
N GLY A 282 6.49 -14.17 2.72
CA GLY A 282 7.63 -13.50 3.34
C GLY A 282 7.40 -12.00 3.44
N TYR A 283 8.48 -11.25 3.61
CA TYR A 283 8.46 -9.83 3.89
C TYR A 283 9.29 -9.05 2.87
N LEU A 284 8.77 -7.93 2.38
CA LEU A 284 9.49 -6.97 1.53
C LEU A 284 9.84 -5.75 2.38
N GLY A 285 11.12 -5.37 2.42
CA GLY A 285 11.54 -4.14 3.11
C GLY A 285 11.11 -2.90 2.33
N ARG A 286 10.71 -1.85 3.04
CA ARG A 286 10.42 -0.55 2.41
C ARG A 286 11.71 0.22 2.19
N VAL A 287 11.69 1.15 1.24
CA VAL A 287 12.90 1.88 0.83
C VAL A 287 12.63 3.38 0.74
N GLY A 288 13.69 4.18 0.76
CA GLY A 288 13.61 5.62 0.55
C GLY A 288 12.71 6.28 1.60
N PHE A 289 11.53 6.74 1.18
CA PHE A 289 10.58 7.42 2.06
C PHE A 289 9.54 6.47 2.67
N ASN A 290 9.95 5.24 2.97
CA ASN A 290 9.07 4.10 3.28
C ASN A 290 8.11 3.77 2.14
N ASP A 291 8.63 3.84 0.92
CA ASP A 291 7.88 3.55 -0.30
C ASP A 291 7.73 2.04 -0.48
N ALA A 292 6.51 1.62 -0.80
CA ALA A 292 6.21 0.30 -1.32
C ALA A 292 6.67 0.26 -2.79
N GLN A 293 7.61 -0.63 -3.12
CA GLN A 293 8.12 -0.82 -4.49
C GLN A 293 7.17 -1.70 -5.33
N MET A 294 5.89 -1.31 -5.33
CA MET A 294 4.78 -2.08 -5.85
C MET A 294 3.78 -1.17 -6.57
N ILE A 295 3.14 -1.72 -7.61
CA ILE A 295 2.06 -1.09 -8.37
C ILE A 295 0.84 -2.00 -8.42
#